data_AF-A0A2T2S766-F1
#
_entry.id   AF-A0A2T2S766-F1
#
_cell.length_a   1.000
_cell.length_b   1.000
_cell.length_c   1.000
_cell.angle_alpha   90.00
_cell.angle_beta   90.00
_cell.angle_gamma   90.00
#
_symmetry.space_group_name_H-M   'P 1'
#
loop_
_entity.id
_entity.type
_entity.pdbx_description
1 polymer ?
#
loop_
_entity_poly.entity_id
_entity_poly.type
_entity_poly.pdbx_seq_one_letter_code
_entity_poly.pdbx_strand_id
1 'polypeptide(L)'
;MTLRTLLLLSGLTILMVGCSGGSHSSDSPDESAVPSRDAPTDDDADPAPAPLASPAQPPTADAYAATGRQSAKAGRMVFDLTNRARTERGEATLTRDSTLARTACWHNQDMLAHGYLGHEDADGRSPGDRMAREHRRFIGSAGENVFERSGRSASDGQIEADEWAAAIMEGWMQSEGHRANILRQKFTHLGTCVTYTPSEGRATQMFAAVWAYLDEPMPWTVPASDSLSVDITPVKAAGPPAEYAFVPVREPLSEAFRGEDRGRSFDGTLHFPEDPGTYGSRFLFPEGQGRYTVLSGPRVSVE
;
A
#
# COMPACT_ATOMS: atom_id res chain seq x y z
N MET A 1 -32.14 -51.33 30.88
CA MET A 1 -31.45 -52.61 31.10
C MET A 1 -29.96 -52.33 31.22
N THR A 2 -29.29 -52.94 32.21
CA THR A 2 -27.82 -53.20 32.35
C THR A 2 -26.88 -52.62 31.28
N LEU A 3 -25.91 -51.73 31.55
CA LEU A 3 -24.80 -51.74 32.53
C LEU A 3 -23.75 -52.85 32.29
N ARG A 4 -22.44 -52.49 32.37
CA ARG A 4 -21.17 -53.30 32.33
C ARG A 4 -20.36 -53.17 31.01
N THR A 5 -19.02 -53.15 30.98
CA THR A 5 -18.00 -53.27 32.07
C THR A 5 -16.66 -52.58 31.70
N LEU A 6 -15.93 -52.11 32.72
CA LEU A 6 -14.51 -51.66 32.65
C LEU A 6 -13.53 -52.84 32.69
N LEU A 7 -12.36 -52.74 32.06
CA LEU A 7 -11.16 -53.45 32.54
C LEU A 7 -9.86 -52.72 32.18
N LEU A 8 -9.11 -52.35 33.22
CA LEU A 8 -7.68 -52.05 33.15
C LEU A 8 -6.89 -53.36 33.34
N LEU A 9 -5.60 -53.38 32.95
CA LEU A 9 -4.43 -53.92 33.68
C LEU A 9 -3.20 -53.65 32.77
N SER A 10 -2.31 -52.71 33.08
CA SER A 10 -1.18 -52.78 34.04
C SER A 10 0.10 -53.43 33.47
N GLY A 11 1.20 -52.66 33.42
CA GLY A 11 2.52 -53.15 32.98
C GLY A 11 3.65 -52.15 33.28
N LEU A 12 4.15 -52.19 34.51
CA LEU A 12 5.38 -51.52 34.98
C LEU A 12 6.48 -52.61 35.01
N THR A 13 7.79 -52.36 34.79
CA THR A 13 8.78 -52.16 35.88
C THR A 13 10.25 -52.31 35.40
N ILE A 14 11.13 -51.37 35.80
CA ILE A 14 12.61 -51.43 36.05
C ILE A 14 13.65 -51.63 34.89
N LEU A 15 14.36 -50.53 34.62
CA LEU A 15 15.82 -50.26 34.78
C LEU A 15 16.89 -51.39 34.71
N MET A 16 18.00 -51.10 33.99
CA MET A 16 19.37 -51.54 34.32
C MET A 16 20.40 -50.50 33.81
N VAL A 17 21.59 -50.46 34.42
CA VAL A 17 22.60 -49.38 34.28
C VAL A 17 23.97 -49.94 33.86
N GLY A 18 24.73 -49.13 33.11
CA GLY A 18 26.21 -49.16 33.03
C GLY A 18 26.75 -49.15 31.59
N CYS A 19 28.00 -48.76 31.30
CA CYS A 19 29.00 -47.88 31.93
C CYS A 19 30.31 -48.07 31.13
N SER A 20 31.17 -47.04 31.06
CA SER A 20 32.58 -47.09 30.60
C SER A 20 32.85 -47.37 29.10
N GLY A 21 33.89 -46.79 28.47
CA GLY A 21 34.81 -45.75 28.97
C GLY A 21 35.96 -45.41 27.99
N GLY A 22 36.74 -44.38 28.36
CA GLY A 22 38.15 -44.13 27.97
C GLY A 22 38.38 -43.35 26.67
N SER A 23 38.87 -42.10 26.62
CA SER A 23 40.12 -41.50 27.15
C SER A 23 41.40 -41.91 26.41
N HIS A 24 42.10 -40.95 25.79
CA HIS A 24 43.46 -40.49 26.15
C HIS A 24 43.94 -39.32 25.27
N SER A 25 44.77 -38.45 25.84
CA SER A 25 45.31 -37.21 25.26
C SER A 25 46.76 -37.35 24.76
N SER A 26 47.26 -36.24 24.15
CA SER A 26 48.67 -35.72 24.16
C SER A 26 49.74 -36.41 23.27
N ASP A 27 50.78 -35.74 22.74
CA ASP A 27 51.19 -34.32 22.80
C ASP A 27 51.95 -33.80 21.53
N SER A 28 52.68 -32.67 21.68
CA SER A 28 53.48 -31.84 20.75
C SER A 28 54.97 -32.33 20.67
N PRO A 29 56.01 -31.55 20.23
CA PRO A 29 56.10 -30.29 19.45
C PRO A 29 57.25 -30.23 18.35
N ASP A 30 57.38 -29.05 17.73
CA ASP A 30 58.64 -28.30 17.40
C ASP A 30 59.39 -28.33 16.03
N GLU A 31 59.95 -27.14 15.75
CA GLU A 31 61.20 -26.74 15.07
C GLU A 31 61.31 -26.13 13.64
N SER A 32 61.92 -24.93 13.63
CA SER A 32 62.90 -24.37 12.66
C SER A 32 62.51 -23.60 11.37
N ALA A 33 62.29 -22.29 11.59
CA ALA A 33 62.72 -21.07 10.85
C ALA A 33 63.39 -21.08 9.45
N VAL A 34 63.03 -20.07 8.64
CA VAL A 34 63.94 -19.33 7.73
C VAL A 34 63.45 -17.88 7.51
N PRO A 35 64.34 -16.84 7.48
CA PRO A 35 63.97 -15.45 7.18
C PRO A 35 64.45 -14.98 5.80
N SER A 36 63.73 -14.06 5.14
CA SER A 36 64.33 -12.91 4.40
C SER A 36 63.37 -12.04 3.58
N ARG A 37 63.64 -10.73 3.65
CA ARG A 37 63.49 -9.66 2.64
C ARG A 37 62.13 -9.03 2.40
N ASP A 38 62.10 -7.75 2.76
CA ASP A 38 61.17 -6.71 2.37
C ASP A 38 61.07 -6.56 0.85
N ALA A 39 59.86 -6.25 0.39
CA ALA A 39 59.55 -5.70 -0.92
C ALA A 39 58.91 -4.31 -0.73
N PRO A 40 59.11 -3.35 -1.65
CA PRO A 40 58.68 -1.97 -1.45
C PRO A 40 57.16 -1.85 -1.53
N THR A 41 56.56 -1.13 -0.58
CA THR A 41 55.16 -0.73 -0.62
C THR A 41 55.02 0.65 -1.25
N ASP A 42 54.98 0.69 -2.59
CA ASP A 42 54.25 1.74 -3.30
C ASP A 42 52.86 1.18 -3.60
N ASP A 43 51.84 1.74 -2.93
CA ASP A 43 50.56 2.05 -3.56
C ASP A 43 49.73 2.91 -2.58
N ASP A 44 49.60 4.20 -2.92
CA ASP A 44 48.54 5.07 -2.41
C ASP A 44 47.19 4.55 -2.95
N ALA A 45 46.67 3.50 -2.32
CA ALA A 45 45.33 3.00 -2.56
C ALA A 45 44.31 3.95 -1.94
N ASP A 46 43.92 4.97 -2.72
CA ASP A 46 42.79 5.87 -2.45
C ASP A 46 41.59 5.04 -1.96
N PRO A 47 41.00 5.32 -0.77
CA PRO A 47 39.97 4.47 -0.21
C PRO A 47 38.77 4.40 -1.14
N ALA A 48 38.46 3.18 -1.60
CA ALA A 48 37.32 2.92 -2.46
C ALA A 48 36.06 3.60 -1.92
N PRO A 49 35.30 4.35 -2.74
CA PRO A 49 34.17 5.13 -2.26
C PRO A 49 33.19 4.21 -1.55
N ALA A 50 32.78 4.62 -0.34
CA ALA A 50 31.79 3.88 0.43
C ALA A 50 30.56 3.61 -0.45
N PRO A 51 29.96 2.40 -0.39
CA PRO A 51 28.78 2.10 -1.19
C PRO A 51 27.72 3.16 -0.91
N LEU A 52 27.36 3.92 -1.95
CA LEU A 52 26.31 4.92 -1.88
C LEU A 52 25.06 4.23 -1.32
N ALA A 53 24.57 4.73 -0.19
CA ALA A 53 23.36 4.20 0.42
C ALA A 53 22.24 4.31 -0.62
N SER A 54 21.58 3.19 -0.93
CA SER A 54 20.34 3.22 -1.70
C SER A 54 19.41 4.26 -1.07
N PRO A 55 18.78 5.15 -1.84
CA PRO A 55 17.94 6.19 -1.27
C PRO A 55 16.88 5.56 -0.39
N ALA A 56 16.87 5.95 0.88
CA ALA A 56 15.95 5.42 1.86
C ALA A 56 14.52 5.67 1.37
N GLN A 57 13.67 4.64 1.40
CA GLN A 57 12.27 4.79 1.00
C GLN A 57 11.65 5.97 1.78
N PRO A 58 11.01 6.96 1.11
CA PRO A 58 10.32 8.03 1.83
C PRO A 58 9.27 7.40 2.75
N PRO A 59 9.10 7.94 3.99
CA PRO A 59 8.48 7.25 5.12
C PRO A 59 7.23 6.49 4.67
N THR A 60 7.32 5.16 4.79
CA THR A 60 6.35 4.30 4.15
C THR A 60 5.09 4.21 4.97
N ALA A 61 4.03 3.80 4.28
CA ALA A 61 2.79 3.34 4.86
C ALA A 61 2.98 2.22 5.94
N ASP A 62 4.15 1.60 6.03
CA ASP A 62 4.48 0.58 7.01
C ASP A 62 4.95 1.15 8.37
N ALA A 63 5.34 2.43 8.44
CA ALA A 63 5.82 3.07 9.68
C ALA A 63 4.78 3.00 10.82
N TYR A 64 3.49 2.96 10.46
CA TYR A 64 2.36 2.85 11.39
C TYR A 64 1.61 1.50 11.25
N ALA A 65 2.19 0.50 10.58
CA ALA A 65 1.53 -0.80 10.37
C ALA A 65 1.15 -1.53 11.66
N ALA A 66 1.84 -1.23 12.78
CA ALA A 66 1.55 -1.76 14.11
C ALA A 66 0.49 -0.94 14.89
N THR A 67 0.05 0.22 14.40
CA THR A 67 -0.91 1.09 15.07
C THR A 67 -2.32 0.50 14.99
N GLY A 68 -2.88 0.15 16.15
CA GLY A 68 -4.22 -0.43 16.26
C GLY A 68 -4.35 -1.82 15.62
N ARG A 69 -5.55 -2.40 15.74
CA ARG A 69 -5.89 -3.72 15.23
C ARG A 69 -6.91 -3.60 14.10
N GLN A 70 -6.58 -4.15 12.93
CA GLN A 70 -7.45 -4.16 11.77
C GLN A 70 -8.57 -5.20 11.91
N SER A 71 -9.77 -4.87 11.43
CA SER A 71 -10.94 -5.76 11.43
C SER A 71 -11.33 -6.16 10.01
N ALA A 72 -10.79 -7.29 9.54
CA ALA A 72 -11.14 -7.82 8.23
C ALA A 72 -12.64 -8.13 8.08
N LYS A 73 -13.31 -8.60 9.16
CA LYS A 73 -14.77 -8.84 9.20
C LYS A 73 -15.55 -7.53 9.03
N ALA A 74 -15.23 -6.49 9.81
CA ALA A 74 -15.95 -5.21 9.72
C ALA A 74 -15.67 -4.49 8.41
N GLY A 75 -14.42 -4.45 7.94
CA GLY A 75 -14.07 -3.89 6.63
C GLY A 75 -14.84 -4.57 5.49
N ARG A 76 -14.98 -5.90 5.52
CA ARG A 76 -15.80 -6.64 4.55
C ARG A 76 -17.29 -6.29 4.65
N MET A 77 -17.85 -6.24 5.85
CA MET A 77 -19.25 -5.86 6.08
C MET A 77 -19.54 -4.43 5.59
N VAL A 78 -18.63 -3.48 5.82
CA VAL A 78 -18.74 -2.11 5.29
C VAL A 78 -18.78 -2.13 3.75
N PHE A 79 -17.91 -2.89 3.09
CA PHE A 79 -17.95 -3.04 1.62
C PHE A 79 -19.29 -3.62 1.13
N ASP A 80 -19.76 -4.71 1.75
CA ASP A 80 -21.00 -5.39 1.35
C ASP A 80 -22.22 -4.46 1.58
N LEU A 81 -22.27 -3.73 2.70
CA LEU A 81 -23.30 -2.71 2.98
C LEU A 81 -23.23 -1.51 2.03
N THR A 82 -22.03 -1.09 1.59
CA THR A 82 -21.86 -0.03 0.59
C THR A 82 -22.50 -0.44 -0.73
N ASN A 83 -22.23 -1.67 -1.18
CA ASN A 83 -22.82 -2.20 -2.40
C ASN A 83 -24.32 -2.43 -2.29
N ARG A 84 -24.83 -2.83 -1.12
CA ARG A 84 -26.27 -2.87 -0.84
C ARG A 84 -26.94 -1.50 -0.98
N ALA A 85 -26.39 -0.46 -0.35
CA ALA A 85 -26.93 0.90 -0.44
C ALA A 85 -26.93 1.44 -1.88
N ARG A 86 -25.95 1.02 -2.71
CA ARG A 86 -25.92 1.31 -4.14
C ARG A 86 -27.01 0.56 -4.91
N THR A 87 -27.17 -0.75 -4.74
CA THR A 87 -28.22 -1.51 -5.45
C THR A 87 -29.64 -1.08 -5.06
N GLU A 88 -29.87 -0.69 -3.80
CA GLU A 88 -31.14 -0.09 -3.34
C GLU A 88 -31.46 1.26 -4.02
N ARG A 89 -30.48 1.89 -4.68
CA ARG A 89 -30.64 3.11 -5.49
C ARG A 89 -30.57 2.87 -7.00
N GLY A 90 -30.46 1.62 -7.44
CA GLY A 90 -30.26 1.27 -8.85
C GLY A 90 -28.83 1.50 -9.37
N GLU A 91 -27.88 1.79 -8.47
CA GLU A 91 -26.48 2.03 -8.81
C GLU A 91 -25.70 0.71 -8.98
N ALA A 92 -24.80 0.68 -9.95
CA ALA A 92 -23.93 -0.48 -10.18
C ALA A 92 -23.02 -0.74 -8.96
N THR A 93 -22.77 -2.01 -8.64
CA THR A 93 -21.86 -2.40 -7.56
C THR A 93 -20.40 -2.03 -7.88
N LEU A 94 -19.63 -1.76 -6.83
CA LEU A 94 -18.20 -1.49 -6.87
C LEU A 94 -17.43 -2.80 -6.73
N THR A 95 -16.38 -2.97 -7.54
CA THR A 95 -15.43 -4.08 -7.43
C THR A 95 -14.57 -3.89 -6.18
N ARG A 96 -14.36 -4.95 -5.40
CA ARG A 96 -13.46 -4.91 -4.24
C ARG A 96 -12.01 -4.87 -4.71
N ASP A 97 -11.26 -3.87 -4.27
CA ASP A 97 -9.83 -3.77 -4.54
C ASP A 97 -8.98 -3.94 -3.27
N SER A 98 -7.95 -4.79 -3.35
CA SER A 98 -7.09 -5.12 -2.20
C SER A 98 -5.99 -4.07 -1.94
N THR A 99 -5.54 -3.36 -2.97
CA THR A 99 -4.56 -2.28 -2.82
C THR A 99 -5.22 -1.02 -2.26
N LEU A 100 -6.42 -0.65 -2.72
CA LEU A 100 -7.23 0.40 -2.10
C LEU A 100 -7.59 0.05 -0.65
N ALA A 101 -7.89 -1.22 -0.34
CA ALA A 101 -8.19 -1.62 1.03
C ALA A 101 -6.96 -1.50 1.95
N ARG A 102 -5.77 -1.89 1.47
CA ARG A 102 -4.50 -1.68 2.17
C ARG A 102 -4.20 -0.19 2.37
N THR A 103 -4.42 0.62 1.33
CA THR A 103 -4.28 2.09 1.38
C THR A 103 -5.22 2.71 2.42
N ALA A 104 -6.47 2.24 2.51
CA ALA A 104 -7.43 2.66 3.53
C ALA A 104 -7.00 2.24 4.95
N CYS A 105 -6.37 1.07 5.12
CA CYS A 105 -5.82 0.66 6.42
C CYS A 105 -4.65 1.55 6.83
N TRP A 106 -3.73 1.84 5.93
CA TRP A 106 -2.61 2.73 6.19
C TRP A 106 -3.07 4.14 6.58
N HIS A 107 -4.09 4.68 5.92
CA HIS A 107 -4.68 5.97 6.31
C HIS A 107 -5.35 5.93 7.70
N ASN A 108 -6.10 4.87 8.03
CA ASN A 108 -6.60 4.67 9.40
C ASN A 108 -5.47 4.63 10.43
N GLN A 109 -4.34 4.02 10.09
CA GLN A 109 -3.20 3.84 10.99
C GLN A 109 -2.43 5.14 11.21
N ASP A 110 -2.28 5.96 10.17
CA ASP A 110 -1.74 7.31 10.26
C ASP A 110 -2.62 8.23 11.10
N MET A 111 -3.94 8.23 10.86
CA MET A 111 -4.94 8.96 11.67
C MET A 111 -4.89 8.60 13.16
N LEU A 112 -4.73 7.31 13.48
CA LEU A 112 -4.59 6.82 14.85
C LEU A 112 -3.23 7.18 15.46
N ALA A 113 -2.14 7.11 14.70
CA ALA A 113 -0.79 7.38 15.20
C ALA A 113 -0.59 8.86 15.55
N HIS A 114 -1.21 9.75 14.78
CA HIS A 114 -1.09 11.20 14.93
C HIS A 114 -2.30 11.86 15.61
N GLY A 115 -3.34 11.09 15.97
CA GLY A 115 -4.47 11.57 16.76
C GLY A 115 -5.38 12.55 16.02
N TYR A 116 -5.67 12.33 14.74
CA TYR A 116 -6.55 13.17 13.93
C TYR A 116 -7.64 12.39 13.17
N LEU A 117 -8.53 13.12 12.52
CA LEU A 117 -9.47 12.65 11.51
C LEU A 117 -9.43 13.62 10.33
N GLY A 118 -9.10 13.14 9.13
CA GLY A 118 -8.93 13.99 7.96
C GLY A 118 -8.69 13.19 6.68
N HIS A 119 -8.68 13.88 5.54
CA HIS A 119 -8.45 13.27 4.22
C HIS A 119 -6.98 13.34 3.76
N GLU A 120 -6.22 14.31 4.25
CA GLU A 120 -4.79 14.39 4.04
C GLU A 120 -4.08 13.53 5.10
N ASP A 121 -3.03 12.80 4.70
CA ASP A 121 -2.17 12.09 5.66
C ASP A 121 -1.18 13.05 6.34
N ALA A 122 -0.45 12.58 7.36
CA ALA A 122 0.52 13.41 8.08
C ALA A 122 1.66 13.99 7.21
N ASP A 123 1.90 13.43 6.01
CA ASP A 123 2.84 13.94 5.01
C ASP A 123 2.18 14.90 3.99
N GLY A 124 0.89 15.22 4.17
CA GLY A 124 0.09 16.09 3.31
C GLY A 124 -0.36 15.46 1.99
N ARG A 125 -0.41 14.12 1.88
CA ARG A 125 -0.90 13.43 0.68
C ARG A 125 -2.42 13.34 0.69
N SER A 126 -3.06 13.70 -0.41
CA SER A 126 -4.51 13.48 -0.61
C SER A 126 -4.86 12.00 -0.84
N PRO A 127 -6.16 11.61 -0.85
CA PRO A 127 -6.55 10.25 -1.24
C PRO A 127 -6.11 9.89 -2.67
N GLY A 128 -6.11 10.85 -3.59
CA GLY A 128 -5.61 10.67 -4.95
C GLY A 128 -4.11 10.41 -4.99
N ASP A 129 -3.35 11.03 -4.09
CA ASP A 129 -1.91 10.86 -3.96
C ASP A 129 -1.52 9.53 -3.32
N ARG A 130 -2.27 9.10 -2.30
CA ARG A 130 -2.14 7.75 -1.73
C ARG A 130 -2.46 6.70 -2.79
N MET A 131 -3.55 6.84 -3.54
CA MET A 131 -3.86 5.93 -4.67
C MET A 131 -2.75 5.93 -5.73
N ALA A 132 -2.21 7.10 -6.11
CA ALA A 132 -1.13 7.22 -7.09
C ALA A 132 0.21 6.65 -6.59
N ARG A 133 0.48 6.67 -5.28
CA ARG A 133 1.65 5.99 -4.69
C ARG A 133 1.48 4.47 -4.81
N GLU A 134 0.40 3.94 -4.24
CA GLU A 134 0.23 2.49 -4.03
C GLU A 134 -0.27 1.72 -5.23
N HIS A 135 -1.20 2.30 -5.99
CA HIS A 135 -1.89 1.58 -7.05
C HIS A 135 -1.11 1.64 -8.37
N ARG A 136 -0.02 0.87 -8.44
CA ARG A 136 0.99 0.80 -9.53
C ARG A 136 0.46 0.60 -10.97
N ARG A 137 -0.85 0.40 -11.16
CA ARG A 137 -1.52 0.19 -12.44
C ARG A 137 -2.72 1.09 -12.71
N PHE A 138 -3.26 1.84 -11.74
CA PHE A 138 -4.49 2.61 -11.99
C PHE A 138 -4.18 3.96 -12.61
N ILE A 139 -4.92 4.33 -13.65
CA ILE A 139 -5.02 5.71 -14.13
C ILE A 139 -6.47 6.17 -13.95
N GLY A 140 -6.68 7.26 -13.21
CA GLY A 140 -8.02 7.70 -12.85
C GLY A 140 -8.07 8.76 -11.75
N SER A 141 -9.14 8.70 -10.96
CA SER A 141 -9.37 9.59 -9.81
C SER A 141 -9.86 8.81 -8.59
N ALA A 142 -9.54 9.31 -7.40
CA ALA A 142 -9.97 8.73 -6.13
C ALA A 142 -11.09 9.54 -5.47
N GLY A 143 -11.76 8.93 -4.50
CA GLY A 143 -12.57 9.62 -3.48
C GLY A 143 -12.46 8.87 -2.16
N GLU A 144 -12.80 9.54 -1.06
CA GLU A 144 -12.65 8.96 0.27
C GLU A 144 -13.81 9.34 1.18
N ASN A 145 -14.22 8.41 2.04
CA ASN A 145 -14.97 8.72 3.25
C ASN A 145 -14.16 8.22 4.45
N VAL A 146 -14.07 9.05 5.49
CA VAL A 146 -13.43 8.71 6.78
C VAL A 146 -14.47 8.75 7.90
N PHE A 147 -14.22 8.01 8.97
CA PHE A 147 -15.10 7.92 10.15
C PHE A 147 -14.28 7.67 11.40
N GLU A 148 -14.71 8.25 12.53
CA GLU A 148 -14.19 7.92 13.85
C GLU A 148 -15.33 7.57 14.83
N ARG A 149 -15.01 6.77 15.85
CA ARG A 149 -15.86 6.56 17.04
C ARG A 149 -14.96 6.34 18.24
N SER A 150 -15.20 7.09 19.31
CA SER A 150 -14.34 7.14 20.51
C SER A 150 -15.07 6.66 21.77
N GLY A 151 -14.31 6.26 22.80
CA GLY A 151 -14.80 5.75 24.08
C GLY A 151 -14.88 4.22 24.16
N ARG A 152 -15.28 3.67 25.33
CA ARG A 152 -15.27 2.20 25.62
C ARG A 152 -16.02 1.32 24.60
N SER A 153 -16.97 1.88 23.86
CA SER A 153 -17.59 1.17 22.73
C SER A 153 -16.56 0.72 21.68
N ALA A 154 -15.46 1.45 21.47
CA ALA A 154 -14.46 1.06 20.47
C ALA A 154 -13.65 -0.19 20.83
N SER A 155 -13.67 -0.63 22.11
CA SER A 155 -12.53 -1.32 22.71
C SER A 155 -12.80 -2.63 23.42
N ASP A 156 -13.99 -2.82 24.00
CA ASP A 156 -14.18 -3.85 25.04
C ASP A 156 -14.28 -5.30 24.49
N GLY A 157 -13.87 -5.51 23.23
CA GLY A 157 -13.99 -6.78 22.51
C GLY A 157 -15.44 -7.21 22.22
N GLN A 158 -16.41 -6.35 22.56
CA GLN A 158 -17.85 -6.66 22.56
C GLN A 158 -18.65 -6.02 21.43
N ILE A 159 -18.14 -4.96 20.77
CA ILE A 159 -18.81 -4.50 19.55
C ILE A 159 -18.48 -5.47 18.43
N GLU A 160 -19.48 -6.27 18.10
CA GLU A 160 -19.46 -7.14 16.95
C GLU A 160 -19.29 -6.33 15.66
N ALA A 161 -18.62 -6.95 14.69
CA ALA A 161 -18.22 -6.28 13.47
C ALA A 161 -19.40 -5.77 12.62
N ASP A 162 -20.61 -6.27 12.85
CA ASP A 162 -21.86 -5.87 12.21
C ASP A 162 -22.41 -4.57 12.81
N GLU A 163 -22.48 -4.41 14.13
CA GLU A 163 -22.85 -3.12 14.76
C GLU A 163 -21.86 -2.03 14.36
N TRP A 164 -20.55 -2.34 14.34
CA TRP A 164 -19.54 -1.37 13.91
C TRP A 164 -19.71 -0.97 12.44
N ALA A 165 -19.94 -1.94 11.54
CA ALA A 165 -20.18 -1.66 10.13
C ALA A 165 -21.50 -0.93 9.88
N ALA A 166 -22.54 -1.22 10.65
CA ALA A 166 -23.82 -0.52 10.60
C ALA A 166 -23.68 0.94 11.04
N ALA A 167 -23.02 1.21 12.18
CA ALA A 167 -22.79 2.57 12.68
C ALA A 167 -21.95 3.43 11.71
N ILE A 168 -20.90 2.86 11.12
CA ILE A 168 -20.10 3.50 10.06
C ILE A 168 -21.00 3.90 8.88
N MET A 169 -21.76 2.93 8.36
CA MET A 169 -22.58 3.13 7.16
C MET A 169 -23.75 4.08 7.42
N GLU A 170 -24.34 4.06 8.62
CA GLU A 170 -25.35 5.02 9.04
C GLU A 170 -24.76 6.44 9.07
N GLY A 171 -23.64 6.66 9.75
CA GLY A 171 -22.98 7.97 9.83
C GLY A 171 -22.61 8.53 8.45
N TRP A 172 -22.08 7.70 7.55
CA TRP A 172 -21.81 8.09 6.18
C TRP A 172 -23.07 8.33 5.35
N MET A 173 -24.14 7.55 5.52
CA MET A 173 -25.39 7.75 4.78
C MET A 173 -26.22 8.92 5.30
N GLN A 174 -26.03 9.37 6.54
CA GLN A 174 -26.62 10.61 7.05
C GLN A 174 -25.89 11.86 6.52
N SER A 175 -24.55 11.84 6.46
CA SER A 175 -23.73 12.91 5.86
C SER A 175 -23.94 13.02 4.33
N GLU A 176 -24.21 14.23 3.83
CA GLU A 176 -24.43 14.45 2.40
C GLU A 176 -23.19 14.15 1.55
N GLY A 177 -22.02 14.65 1.95
CA GLY A 177 -20.76 14.43 1.22
C GLY A 177 -20.36 12.95 1.19
N HIS A 178 -20.47 12.25 2.31
CA HIS A 178 -20.13 10.84 2.39
C HIS A 178 -21.11 9.95 1.59
N ARG A 179 -22.41 10.25 1.68
CA ARG A 179 -23.47 9.62 0.86
C ARG A 179 -23.25 9.87 -0.64
N ALA A 180 -22.84 11.07 -1.02
CA ALA A 180 -22.55 11.42 -2.41
C ALA A 180 -21.39 10.60 -2.99
N ASN A 181 -20.34 10.31 -2.19
CA ASN A 181 -19.28 9.39 -2.60
C ASN A 181 -19.79 7.94 -2.73
N ILE A 182 -20.52 7.42 -1.74
CA ILE A 182 -21.09 6.06 -1.77
C ILE A 182 -21.94 5.82 -3.02
N LEU A 183 -22.78 6.79 -3.39
CA LEU A 183 -23.71 6.70 -4.52
C LEU A 183 -23.13 7.22 -5.85
N ARG A 184 -21.83 7.58 -5.92
CA ARG A 184 -21.26 8.17 -7.14
C ARG A 184 -21.17 7.13 -8.26
N GLN A 185 -21.89 7.36 -9.35
CA GLN A 185 -21.86 6.57 -10.59
C GLN A 185 -20.46 6.43 -11.22
N LYS A 186 -19.58 7.41 -11.01
CA LYS A 186 -18.25 7.40 -11.63
C LYS A 186 -17.28 6.41 -10.99
N PHE A 187 -17.46 6.05 -9.72
CA PHE A 187 -16.60 5.06 -9.05
C PHE A 187 -16.90 3.64 -9.55
N THR A 188 -15.85 2.83 -9.68
CA THR A 188 -15.90 1.44 -10.15
C THR A 188 -15.25 0.47 -9.17
N HIS A 189 -14.33 0.95 -8.33
CA HIS A 189 -13.63 0.14 -7.34
C HIS A 189 -13.74 0.74 -5.94
N LEU A 190 -13.66 -0.13 -4.93
CA LEU A 190 -13.70 0.23 -3.52
C LEU A 190 -12.75 -0.63 -2.68
N GLY A 191 -11.89 0.02 -1.91
CA GLY A 191 -11.20 -0.53 -0.76
C GLY A 191 -11.82 -0.05 0.54
N THR A 192 -11.87 -0.90 1.56
CA THR A 192 -12.47 -0.58 2.86
C THR A 192 -11.58 -1.10 3.99
N CYS A 193 -11.31 -0.28 4.99
CA CYS A 193 -10.64 -0.72 6.20
C CYS A 193 -11.28 -0.15 7.46
N VAL A 194 -11.23 -0.95 8.53
CA VAL A 194 -11.63 -0.60 9.90
C VAL A 194 -10.48 -0.97 10.81
N THR A 195 -10.00 -0.02 11.62
CA THR A 195 -8.90 -0.20 12.57
C THR A 195 -9.31 0.35 13.93
N TYR A 196 -9.06 -0.39 15.01
CA TYR A 196 -9.41 0.04 16.37
C TYR A 196 -8.26 -0.08 17.37
N THR A 197 -8.28 0.77 18.38
CA THR A 197 -7.44 0.73 19.58
C THR A 197 -8.32 0.45 20.82
N PRO A 198 -7.75 0.27 22.02
CA PRO A 198 -8.53 0.17 23.25
C PRO A 198 -9.26 1.46 23.69
N SER A 199 -9.37 2.49 22.86
CA SER A 199 -10.07 3.75 23.20
C SER A 199 -10.82 4.41 22.05
N GLU A 200 -10.54 4.05 20.80
CA GLU A 200 -11.11 4.65 19.60
C GLU A 200 -11.00 3.73 18.39
N GLY A 201 -11.78 4.01 17.35
CA GLY A 201 -11.63 3.37 16.04
C GLY A 201 -11.70 4.37 14.90
N ARG A 202 -11.10 3.99 13.78
CA ARG A 202 -11.16 4.68 12.49
C ARG A 202 -11.69 3.73 11.41
N ALA A 203 -12.40 4.27 10.44
CA ALA A 203 -12.75 3.56 9.22
C ALA A 203 -12.59 4.45 8.00
N THR A 204 -12.16 3.84 6.89
CA THR A 204 -11.91 4.52 5.62
C THR A 204 -12.48 3.70 4.47
N GLN A 205 -13.25 4.35 3.58
CA GLN A 205 -13.57 3.88 2.23
C GLN A 205 -12.66 4.60 1.23
N MET A 206 -11.83 3.88 0.50
CA MET A 206 -11.07 4.40 -0.65
C MET A 206 -11.77 3.99 -1.94
N PHE A 207 -12.42 4.95 -2.59
CA PHE A 207 -13.07 4.77 -3.88
C PHE A 207 -12.12 5.09 -5.03
N ALA A 208 -12.23 4.38 -6.16
CA ALA A 208 -11.56 4.76 -7.40
C ALA A 208 -12.53 4.76 -8.58
N ALA A 209 -12.42 5.81 -9.42
CA ALA A 209 -12.98 5.89 -10.75
C ALA A 209 -11.84 5.59 -11.74
N VAL A 210 -11.67 4.31 -12.05
CA VAL A 210 -10.64 3.84 -12.98
C VAL A 210 -11.05 4.20 -14.41
N TRP A 211 -10.11 4.78 -15.16
CA TRP A 211 -10.31 5.25 -16.52
C TRP A 211 -9.51 4.43 -17.53
N ALA A 212 -8.32 4.01 -17.14
CA ALA A 212 -7.46 3.06 -17.83
C ALA A 212 -6.57 2.32 -16.82
N TYR A 213 -5.97 1.22 -17.26
CA TYR A 213 -4.90 0.53 -16.56
C TYR A 213 -3.58 0.72 -17.29
N LEU A 214 -2.46 0.73 -16.56
CA LEU A 214 -1.20 0.22 -17.14
C LEU A 214 -1.28 -1.31 -17.12
N ASP A 215 -0.96 -1.93 -18.25
CA ASP A 215 -1.04 -3.39 -18.37
C ASP A 215 -0.02 -4.05 -17.45
N GLU A 216 1.20 -3.51 -17.35
CA GLU A 216 2.18 -3.88 -16.32
C GLU A 216 2.30 -2.83 -15.18
N PRO A 217 2.71 -3.22 -13.96
CA PRO A 217 2.95 -2.26 -12.88
C PRO A 217 4.08 -1.28 -13.20
N MET A 218 3.83 0.02 -13.02
CA MET A 218 4.86 1.05 -13.07
C MET A 218 5.97 0.74 -12.04
N PRO A 219 7.26 0.70 -12.44
CA PRO A 219 8.39 0.57 -11.52
C PRO A 219 8.37 1.64 -10.44
N TRP A 220 8.86 1.33 -9.24
CA TRP A 220 8.93 2.32 -8.15
C TRP A 220 10.01 3.37 -8.39
N THR A 221 11.16 2.92 -8.86
CA THR A 221 12.32 3.73 -9.26
C THR A 221 12.63 3.45 -10.73
N VAL A 222 13.07 4.48 -11.45
CA VAL A 222 13.58 4.42 -12.83
C VAL A 222 14.81 5.34 -12.96
N PRO A 223 15.74 5.08 -13.89
CA PRO A 223 16.87 5.97 -14.10
C PRO A 223 16.44 7.32 -14.71
N ALA A 224 17.17 8.37 -14.40
CA ALA A 224 17.08 9.66 -15.07
C ALA A 224 17.23 9.54 -16.60
N SER A 225 16.41 10.30 -17.34
CA SER A 225 16.36 10.33 -18.82
C SER A 225 16.04 9.01 -19.53
N ASP A 226 15.75 7.92 -18.81
CA ASP A 226 15.42 6.62 -19.39
C ASP A 226 13.97 6.59 -19.93
N SER A 227 13.56 5.45 -20.50
CA SER A 227 12.23 5.28 -21.07
C SER A 227 11.67 3.87 -20.86
N LEU A 228 10.34 3.80 -20.70
CA LEU A 228 9.60 2.56 -20.50
C LEU A 228 8.48 2.45 -21.54
N SER A 229 8.53 1.42 -22.37
CA SER A 229 7.38 1.02 -23.19
C SER A 229 6.25 0.51 -22.30
N VAL A 230 5.04 1.05 -22.49
CA VAL A 230 3.85 0.69 -21.72
C VAL A 230 2.64 0.50 -22.62
N ASP A 231 1.89 -0.56 -22.37
CA ASP A 231 0.53 -0.72 -22.87
C ASP A 231 -0.47 -0.16 -21.86
N ILE A 232 -1.48 0.56 -22.37
CA ILE A 232 -2.53 1.20 -21.57
C ILE A 232 -3.90 0.70 -22.02
N THR A 233 -4.48 -0.24 -21.28
CA THR A 233 -5.86 -0.72 -21.51
C THR A 233 -6.89 0.31 -21.03
N PRO A 234 -7.71 0.90 -21.92
CA PRO A 234 -8.79 1.81 -21.53
C PRO A 234 -9.97 1.07 -20.86
N VAL A 235 -10.62 1.73 -19.90
CA VAL A 235 -11.84 1.26 -19.23
C VAL A 235 -13.02 2.19 -19.50
N LYS A 236 -12.79 3.50 -19.39
CA LYS A 236 -13.77 4.57 -19.67
C LYS A 236 -13.32 5.53 -20.77
N ALA A 237 -12.02 5.59 -21.07
CA ALA A 237 -11.53 6.34 -22.21
C ALA A 237 -11.89 5.63 -23.53
N ALA A 238 -12.04 6.42 -24.60
CA ALA A 238 -12.28 5.91 -25.95
C ALA A 238 -11.02 5.32 -26.63
N GLY A 239 -9.86 5.42 -25.97
CA GLY A 239 -8.56 5.02 -26.49
C GLY A 239 -7.44 5.33 -25.48
N PRO A 240 -6.16 5.21 -25.89
CA PRO A 240 -5.03 5.64 -25.08
C PRO A 240 -5.07 7.16 -24.77
N PRO A 241 -4.26 7.65 -23.82
CA PRO A 241 -4.09 9.09 -23.62
C PRO A 241 -3.50 9.72 -24.89
N ALA A 242 -3.83 10.99 -25.14
CA ALA A 242 -3.20 11.76 -26.21
C ALA A 242 -1.80 12.25 -25.80
N GLU A 243 -1.67 12.66 -24.54
CA GLU A 243 -0.44 13.16 -23.95
C GLU A 243 -0.26 12.65 -22.51
N TYR A 244 0.97 12.68 -22.03
CA TYR A 244 1.31 12.44 -20.64
C TYR A 244 2.34 13.46 -20.13
N ALA A 245 2.45 13.59 -18.82
CA ALA A 245 3.47 14.40 -18.16
C ALA A 245 3.91 13.74 -16.85
N PHE A 246 5.18 13.94 -16.48
CA PHE A 246 5.68 13.70 -15.13
C PHE A 246 5.82 15.06 -14.44
N VAL A 247 5.13 15.25 -13.32
CA VAL A 247 5.14 16.52 -12.56
C VAL A 247 5.54 16.28 -11.12
N PRO A 248 6.21 17.24 -10.43
CA PRO A 248 6.50 17.13 -9.01
C PRO A 248 5.25 16.79 -8.20
N VAL A 249 5.37 15.90 -7.22
CA VAL A 249 4.20 15.32 -6.50
C VAL A 249 3.28 16.31 -5.76
N ARG A 250 3.70 17.57 -5.58
CA ARG A 250 2.89 18.65 -4.98
C ARG A 250 2.21 19.56 -6.01
N GLU A 251 2.42 19.33 -7.30
CA GLU A 251 1.85 20.15 -8.35
C GLU A 251 0.37 19.79 -8.61
N PRO A 252 -0.55 20.78 -8.66
CA PRO A 252 -1.95 20.53 -8.97
C PRO A 252 -2.14 19.91 -10.36
N LEU A 253 -3.11 18.98 -10.49
CA LEU A 253 -3.45 18.36 -11.78
C LEU A 253 -3.81 19.37 -12.87
N SER A 254 -4.32 20.56 -12.50
CA SER A 254 -4.69 21.62 -13.44
C SER A 254 -3.51 22.27 -14.16
N GLU A 255 -2.30 22.20 -13.59
CA GLU A 255 -1.11 22.86 -14.14
C GLU A 255 -0.27 21.93 -15.03
N ALA A 256 -0.48 20.62 -14.95
CA ALA A 256 0.40 19.60 -15.54
C ALA A 256 0.63 19.72 -17.06
N PHE A 257 -0.32 20.32 -17.78
CA PHE A 257 -0.29 20.54 -19.23
C PHE A 257 -0.45 22.04 -19.58
N ARG A 258 -0.09 22.96 -18.67
CA ARG A 258 -0.17 24.42 -18.89
C ARG A 258 1.20 25.02 -19.17
N GLY A 259 1.48 25.28 -20.44
CA GLY A 259 2.70 25.91 -20.95
C GLY A 259 3.13 25.28 -22.27
N GLU A 260 3.95 25.96 -23.06
CA GLU A 260 4.29 25.51 -24.43
C GLU A 260 5.10 24.21 -24.45
N ASP A 261 5.90 23.93 -23.41
CA ASP A 261 6.73 22.73 -23.27
C ASP A 261 6.16 21.70 -22.25
N ARG A 262 4.87 21.78 -21.91
CA ARG A 262 4.27 20.93 -20.85
C ARG A 262 3.47 19.76 -21.40
N GLY A 263 4.05 18.57 -21.27
CA GLY A 263 3.46 17.31 -21.70
C GLY A 263 4.11 16.80 -22.98
N ARG A 264 4.05 15.48 -23.19
CA ARG A 264 4.57 14.81 -24.38
C ARG A 264 3.46 13.96 -24.99
N SER A 265 3.34 13.99 -26.32
CA SER A 265 2.47 13.08 -27.06
C SER A 265 2.76 11.62 -26.67
N PHE A 266 1.71 10.85 -26.42
CA PHE A 266 1.85 9.44 -26.05
C PHE A 266 1.95 8.57 -27.30
N ASP A 267 3.07 7.86 -27.41
CA ASP A 267 3.45 6.99 -28.54
C ASP A 267 3.60 5.50 -28.12
N GLY A 268 3.17 5.16 -26.90
CA GLY A 268 3.42 3.86 -26.26
C GLY A 268 4.66 3.85 -25.36
N THR A 269 5.42 4.94 -25.28
CA THR A 269 6.63 5.03 -24.44
C THR A 269 6.55 6.19 -23.45
N LEU A 270 6.84 5.91 -22.18
CA LEU A 270 7.01 6.91 -21.13
C LEU A 270 8.49 7.23 -20.95
N HIS A 271 8.89 8.41 -21.38
CA HIS A 271 10.20 9.01 -21.10
C HIS A 271 10.18 9.72 -19.74
N PHE A 272 11.18 9.45 -18.91
CA PHE A 272 11.28 9.98 -17.56
C PHE A 272 12.07 11.30 -17.52
N PRO A 273 11.83 12.17 -16.51
CA PRO A 273 12.61 13.40 -16.29
C PRO A 273 14.13 13.17 -16.23
N GLU A 274 14.89 14.22 -16.57
CA GLU A 274 16.35 14.24 -16.41
C GLU A 274 16.76 14.52 -14.96
N ASP A 275 15.99 15.36 -14.25
CA ASP A 275 16.24 15.70 -12.85
C ASP A 275 15.78 14.58 -11.91
N PRO A 276 16.62 14.10 -10.97
CA PRO A 276 16.21 13.15 -9.94
C PRO A 276 15.12 13.73 -9.01
N GLY A 277 14.18 12.87 -8.60
CA GLY A 277 13.09 13.27 -7.71
C GLY A 277 11.85 12.37 -7.77
N THR A 278 10.83 12.69 -6.96
CA THR A 278 9.55 11.96 -7.01
C THR A 278 8.52 12.70 -7.86
N TYR A 279 8.04 12.03 -8.90
CA TYR A 279 7.09 12.58 -9.86
C TYR A 279 5.75 11.82 -9.82
N GLY A 280 4.65 12.54 -9.99
CA GLY A 280 3.36 11.96 -10.33
C GLY A 280 3.17 11.91 -11.84
N SER A 281 2.84 10.74 -12.39
CA SER A 281 2.38 10.68 -13.78
C SER A 281 0.99 11.31 -13.91
N ARG A 282 0.79 11.98 -15.04
CA ARG A 282 -0.44 12.68 -15.45
C ARG A 282 -0.74 12.28 -16.88
N PHE A 283 -1.99 12.00 -17.18
CA PHE A 283 -2.43 11.52 -18.48
C PHE A 283 -3.61 12.34 -18.98
N LEU A 284 -3.50 12.86 -20.20
CA LEU A 284 -4.52 13.66 -20.87
C LEU A 284 -5.32 12.75 -21.82
N PHE A 285 -6.54 12.38 -21.43
CA PHE A 285 -7.41 11.55 -22.27
C PHE A 285 -8.43 12.42 -23.03
N PRO A 286 -8.65 12.17 -24.35
CA PRO A 286 -9.71 12.84 -25.09
C PRO A 286 -11.10 12.31 -24.68
N GLU A 287 -12.04 13.23 -24.46
CA GLU A 287 -13.47 12.93 -24.24
C GLU A 287 -14.32 13.15 -25.50
N GLY A 288 -13.70 13.53 -26.62
CA GLY A 288 -14.37 13.92 -27.87
C GLY A 288 -14.75 15.41 -27.92
N GLN A 289 -15.12 15.90 -29.10
CA GLN A 289 -15.49 17.32 -29.33
C GLN A 289 -14.45 18.35 -28.83
N GLY A 290 -13.16 18.01 -28.88
CA GLY A 290 -12.07 18.87 -28.38
C GLY A 290 -11.97 18.97 -26.86
N ARG A 291 -12.72 18.16 -26.10
CA ARG A 291 -12.62 18.06 -24.65
C ARG A 291 -11.58 17.03 -24.23
N TYR A 292 -10.94 17.30 -23.10
CA TYR A 292 -9.96 16.42 -22.47
C TYR A 292 -10.21 16.29 -20.98
N THR A 293 -9.71 15.21 -20.39
CA THR A 293 -9.67 15.00 -18.94
C THR A 293 -8.25 14.66 -18.50
N VAL A 294 -7.76 15.33 -17.45
CA VAL A 294 -6.45 15.05 -16.85
C VAL A 294 -6.63 14.12 -15.67
N LEU A 295 -5.89 13.01 -15.68
CA LEU A 295 -5.99 11.96 -14.68
C LEU A 295 -4.63 11.62 -14.09
N SER A 296 -4.61 11.28 -12.80
CA SER A 296 -3.42 10.77 -12.13
C SER A 296 -3.21 9.31 -12.50
N GLY A 297 -1.97 8.96 -12.83
CA GLY A 297 -1.49 7.58 -12.82
C GLY A 297 -0.52 7.34 -11.66
N PRO A 298 0.23 6.23 -11.70
CA PRO A 298 1.22 5.89 -10.67
C PRO A 298 2.35 6.92 -10.55
N ARG A 299 2.84 7.14 -9.32
CA ARG A 299 4.04 7.93 -9.02
C ARG A 299 5.32 7.15 -9.32
N VAL A 300 6.43 7.83 -9.59
CA VAL A 300 7.74 7.23 -9.83
C VAL A 300 8.85 8.03 -9.13
N SER A 301 9.89 7.36 -8.65
CA SER A 301 11.17 7.94 -8.22
C SER A 301 12.13 7.92 -9.41
N VAL A 302 12.75 9.04 -9.71
CA VAL A 302 13.78 9.19 -10.74
C VAL A 302 15.12 9.36 -10.03
N GLU A 303 16.11 8.56 -10.41
CA GLU A 303 17.42 8.44 -9.76
C GLU A 303 18.58 8.45 -10.77
#